data_AF-A0A8I1G377-F1
#
_entry.id   AF-A0A8I1G377-F1
#
_cell.length_a   1.000
_cell.length_b   1.000
_cell.length_c   1.000
_cell.angle_alpha   90.00
_cell.angle_beta   90.00
_cell.angle_gamma   90.00
#
_symmetry.space_group_name_H-M   'P 1'
#
loop_
_entity.id
_entity.type
_entity.pdbx_description
1 polymer ?
#
loop_
_entity_poly.entity_id
_entity_poly.type
_entity_poly.pdbx_seq_one_letter_code
_entity_poly.pdbx_strand_id
1 'polypeptide(L)'
;MVADIPAGFDQWEWSKMPLSQHAEATGYFLKNPETPDWEVVKDFYSYCPAPHRNFWICPIGSDNWTFFKGDNGSWILSKIILPYMERPKLEGPFHAISKTDRDGKEVWVYLSTFQFDDIKKVLKFTYSQKIESFQSVEKQHDVWIFKEDMGRLMFSEQGEYVILVHIL
;
A
#
# COMPACT_ATOMS: atom_id res chain seq x y z
N MET A 1 6.63 -21.12 -16.19
CA MET A 1 7.21 -20.19 -15.19
C MET A 1 7.57 -18.88 -15.86
N VAL A 2 6.99 -17.78 -15.41
CA VAL A 2 7.42 -16.42 -15.79
C VAL A 2 8.42 -15.99 -14.73
N ALA A 3 9.70 -15.88 -15.09
CA ALA A 3 10.82 -15.73 -14.13
C ALA A 3 10.77 -14.48 -13.25
N ASP A 4 9.85 -13.57 -13.53
CA ASP A 4 9.72 -12.27 -12.88
C ASP A 4 8.52 -12.18 -11.90
N ILE A 5 7.68 -13.22 -11.80
CA ILE A 5 6.47 -13.23 -10.95
C ILE A 5 6.76 -13.93 -9.60
N PRO A 6 6.29 -13.40 -8.45
CA PRO A 6 6.54 -14.03 -7.16
C PRO A 6 5.89 -15.40 -7.01
N ALA A 7 6.43 -16.22 -6.09
CA ALA A 7 5.87 -17.53 -5.78
C ALA A 7 4.40 -17.46 -5.38
N GLY A 8 3.61 -18.48 -5.72
CA GLY A 8 2.17 -18.54 -5.49
C GLY A 8 1.38 -17.94 -6.67
N PHE A 9 1.83 -16.83 -7.23
CA PHE A 9 1.28 -16.27 -8.47
C PHE A 9 1.78 -17.04 -9.71
N ASP A 10 2.95 -17.65 -9.63
CA ASP A 10 3.55 -18.49 -10.68
C ASP A 10 2.77 -19.77 -10.98
N GLN A 11 1.78 -20.11 -10.15
CA GLN A 11 0.83 -21.20 -10.34
C GLN A 11 -0.24 -20.88 -11.41
N TRP A 12 -0.33 -19.63 -11.86
CA TRP A 12 -1.32 -19.16 -12.82
C TRP A 12 -0.73 -18.85 -14.19
N GLU A 13 -1.61 -18.72 -15.18
CA GLU A 13 -1.23 -18.34 -16.54
C GLU A 13 -1.32 -16.83 -16.73
N TRP A 14 -0.27 -16.24 -17.30
CA TRP A 14 -0.11 -14.79 -17.44
C TRP A 14 0.24 -14.39 -18.86
N SER A 15 -0.22 -13.21 -19.25
CA SER A 15 0.24 -12.50 -20.44
C SER A 15 1.01 -11.25 -20.04
N LYS A 16 2.29 -11.18 -20.40
CA LYS A 16 3.16 -10.02 -20.15
C LYS A 16 2.81 -8.90 -21.12
N MET A 17 2.54 -7.69 -20.63
CA MET A 17 2.34 -6.50 -21.45
C MET A 17 3.07 -5.30 -20.83
N PRO A 18 3.73 -4.45 -21.64
CA PRO A 18 4.27 -3.20 -21.15
C PRO A 18 3.12 -2.28 -20.71
N LEU A 19 3.21 -1.73 -19.50
CA LEU A 19 2.31 -0.66 -19.07
C LEU A 19 2.81 0.63 -19.72
N SER A 20 2.00 1.26 -20.57
CA SER A 20 2.42 2.39 -21.39
C SER A 20 2.88 3.60 -20.54
N GLN A 21 3.77 4.40 -21.13
CA GLN A 21 4.56 5.53 -20.57
C GLN A 21 5.75 5.19 -19.67
N HIS A 22 5.88 3.97 -19.14
CA HIS A 22 7.06 3.56 -18.38
C HIS A 22 7.65 2.28 -18.97
N ALA A 23 8.73 2.40 -19.76
CA ALA A 23 9.36 1.25 -20.44
C ALA A 23 9.85 0.15 -19.48
N GLU A 24 10.05 0.49 -18.20
CA GLU A 24 10.47 -0.42 -17.13
C GLU A 24 9.29 -1.08 -16.41
N ALA A 25 8.05 -0.64 -16.69
CA ALA A 25 6.82 -1.16 -16.10
C ALA A 25 6.27 -2.34 -16.87
N THR A 26 6.36 -3.51 -16.25
CA THR A 26 5.71 -4.73 -16.76
C THR A 26 4.47 -5.04 -15.96
N GLY A 27 3.33 -5.10 -16.64
CA GLY A 27 2.09 -5.68 -16.13
C GLY A 27 1.92 -7.12 -16.59
N TYR A 28 1.45 -7.98 -15.70
CA TYR A 28 1.10 -9.37 -15.98
C TYR A 28 -0.42 -9.52 -15.91
N PHE A 29 -1.04 -9.76 -17.05
CA PHE A 29 -2.48 -9.93 -17.16
C PHE A 29 -2.83 -11.39 -16.93
N LEU A 30 -3.69 -11.65 -15.94
CA LEU A 30 -4.13 -12.98 -15.60
C LEU A 30 -4.97 -13.57 -16.75
N LYS A 31 -4.67 -14.80 -17.15
CA LYS A 31 -5.38 -15.55 -18.19
C LYS A 31 -6.16 -16.73 -17.64
N ASN A 32 -5.56 -17.46 -16.71
CA ASN A 32 -6.20 -18.60 -16.06
C ASN A 32 -5.63 -18.74 -14.64
N PRO A 33 -6.46 -18.74 -13.58
CA PRO A 33 -7.93 -18.60 -13.59
C PRO A 33 -8.42 -17.22 -14.07
N GLU A 34 -9.71 -17.09 -14.43
CA GLU A 34 -10.29 -15.79 -14.81
C GLU A 34 -10.33 -14.81 -13.60
N THR A 35 -10.45 -15.35 -12.40
CA THR A 35 -10.38 -14.62 -11.13
C THR A 35 -9.29 -15.20 -10.23
N PRO A 36 -8.53 -14.37 -9.52
CA PRO A 36 -7.49 -14.84 -8.59
C PRO A 36 -8.02 -15.82 -7.56
N ASP A 37 -7.27 -16.87 -7.31
CA ASP A 37 -7.49 -17.73 -6.15
C ASP A 37 -6.79 -17.14 -4.94
N TRP A 38 -7.54 -16.38 -4.14
CA TRP A 38 -6.97 -15.67 -2.99
C TRP A 38 -6.59 -16.59 -1.84
N GLU A 39 -7.12 -17.81 -1.75
CA GLU A 39 -6.69 -18.76 -0.72
C GLU A 39 -5.27 -19.24 -1.02
N VAL A 40 -4.94 -19.49 -2.29
CA VAL A 40 -3.56 -19.77 -2.70
C VAL A 40 -2.64 -18.60 -2.33
N VAL A 41 -3.03 -17.35 -2.60
CA VAL A 41 -2.20 -16.17 -2.23
C VAL A 41 -1.97 -16.08 -0.73
N LYS A 42 -3.01 -16.36 0.07
CA LYS A 42 -2.97 -16.31 1.53
C LYS A 42 -2.05 -17.37 2.13
N ASP A 43 -1.97 -18.56 1.53
CA ASP A 43 -1.04 -19.62 1.95
C ASP A 43 0.42 -19.20 1.80
N PHE A 44 0.74 -18.43 0.75
CA PHE A 44 2.08 -17.89 0.53
C PHE A 44 2.35 -16.60 1.33
N TYR A 45 1.35 -15.73 1.45
CA TYR A 45 1.48 -14.38 2.00
C TYR A 45 0.43 -14.12 3.09
N SER A 46 0.53 -14.83 4.21
CA SER A 46 -0.46 -14.79 5.29
C SER A 46 -0.63 -13.42 5.97
N TYR A 47 0.36 -12.53 5.83
CA TYR A 47 0.33 -11.15 6.32
C TYR A 47 -0.28 -10.16 5.30
N CYS A 48 -0.59 -10.62 4.08
CA CYS A 48 -1.22 -9.84 3.03
C CYS A 48 -2.60 -10.41 2.72
N PRO A 49 -3.64 -10.01 3.47
CA PRO A 49 -4.97 -10.56 3.31
C PRO A 49 -5.48 -10.35 1.88
N ALA A 50 -6.37 -11.24 1.44
CA ALA A 50 -7.09 -11.11 0.19
C ALA A 50 -7.71 -9.69 0.08
N PRO A 51 -7.73 -9.09 -1.12
CA PRO A 51 -8.37 -7.81 -1.27
C PRO A 51 -9.85 -7.92 -0.98
N HIS A 52 -10.38 -6.93 -0.28
CA HIS A 52 -11.81 -6.84 -0.07
C HIS A 52 -12.56 -6.38 -1.35
N ARG A 53 -11.85 -5.78 -2.33
CA ARG A 53 -12.38 -5.37 -3.65
C ARG A 53 -11.37 -5.61 -4.80
N ASN A 54 -11.12 -4.59 -5.63
CA ASN A 54 -10.47 -4.65 -6.94
C ASN A 54 -8.98 -4.28 -6.90
N PHE A 55 -8.38 -4.13 -5.72
CA PHE A 55 -6.98 -3.74 -5.57
C PHE A 55 -6.39 -4.47 -4.39
N TRP A 56 -5.12 -4.85 -4.49
CA TRP A 56 -4.34 -5.53 -3.48
C TRP A 56 -2.92 -4.99 -3.56
N ILE A 57 -2.25 -4.89 -2.42
CA ILE A 57 -0.84 -4.52 -2.32
C ILE A 57 -0.19 -5.42 -1.28
N CYS A 58 1.02 -5.89 -1.59
CA CYS A 58 1.80 -6.69 -0.66
C CYS A 58 3.31 -6.49 -0.87
N PRO A 59 4.08 -6.31 0.21
CA PRO A 59 5.53 -6.35 0.14
C PRO A 59 5.98 -7.81 -0.02
N ILE A 60 6.70 -8.10 -1.10
CA ILE A 60 7.27 -9.42 -1.37
C ILE A 60 8.75 -9.25 -1.71
N GLY A 61 9.63 -9.72 -0.83
CA GLY A 61 11.06 -9.44 -0.94
C GLY A 61 11.35 -7.95 -0.76
N SER A 62 12.06 -7.35 -1.71
CA SER A 62 12.38 -5.91 -1.74
C SER A 62 11.37 -5.05 -2.51
N ASP A 63 10.41 -5.68 -3.18
CA ASP A 63 9.48 -4.99 -4.08
C ASP A 63 8.07 -4.94 -3.47
N ASN A 64 7.34 -3.87 -3.80
CA ASN A 64 5.91 -3.78 -3.54
C ASN A 64 5.15 -4.27 -4.77
N TRP A 65 4.40 -5.36 -4.60
CA TRP A 65 3.55 -5.90 -5.64
C TRP A 65 2.13 -5.39 -5.46
N THR A 66 1.50 -5.02 -6.57
CA THR A 66 0.09 -4.69 -6.62
C THR A 66 -0.64 -5.65 -7.54
N PHE A 67 -1.85 -6.01 -7.16
CA PHE A 67 -2.73 -6.82 -7.97
C PHE A 67 -4.11 -6.16 -8.03
N PHE A 68 -4.56 -5.79 -9.22
CA PHE A 68 -5.76 -4.98 -9.38
C PHE A 68 -6.59 -5.39 -10.58
N LYS A 69 -7.88 -5.08 -10.53
CA LYS A 69 -8.83 -5.35 -11.61
C LYS A 69 -8.88 -4.13 -12.54
N GLY A 70 -8.51 -4.32 -13.79
CA GLY A 70 -8.67 -3.30 -14.84
C GLY A 70 -10.13 -3.11 -15.25
N ASP A 71 -10.41 -2.03 -15.97
CA ASP A 71 -11.77 -1.65 -16.39
C ASP A 71 -12.44 -2.70 -17.29
N ASN A 72 -11.64 -3.49 -18.01
CA ASN A 72 -12.11 -4.60 -18.84
C ASN A 72 -12.37 -5.89 -18.03
N GLY A 73 -12.29 -5.83 -16.69
CA GLY A 73 -12.48 -6.95 -15.79
C GLY A 73 -11.27 -7.87 -15.63
N SER A 74 -10.18 -7.66 -16.38
CA SER A 74 -8.95 -8.46 -16.27
C SER A 74 -8.18 -8.12 -15.00
N TRP A 75 -7.62 -9.13 -14.35
CA TRP A 75 -6.72 -8.93 -13.21
C TRP A 75 -5.28 -8.73 -13.67
N ILE A 76 -4.60 -7.74 -13.11
CA ILE A 76 -3.29 -7.27 -13.55
C ILE A 76 -2.37 -7.20 -12.35
N LEU A 77 -1.32 -8.02 -12.37
CA LEU A 77 -0.24 -8.00 -11.38
C LEU A 77 0.88 -7.10 -11.88
N SER A 78 1.38 -6.20 -11.05
CA SER A 78 2.50 -5.31 -11.39
C SER A 78 3.32 -5.02 -10.15
N LYS A 79 4.60 -4.72 -10.34
CA LYS A 79 5.33 -3.98 -9.31
C LYS A 79 4.78 -2.57 -9.25
N ILE A 80 4.61 -2.03 -8.05
CA ILE A 80 4.39 -0.60 -7.92
C ILE A 80 5.73 0.05 -8.26
N ILE A 81 5.75 0.79 -9.36
CA ILE A 81 6.87 1.68 -9.65
C ILE A 81 6.65 2.91 -8.80
N LEU A 82 7.11 2.79 -7.57
CA LEU A 82 7.42 3.97 -6.80
C LEU A 82 8.74 4.49 -7.40
N PRO A 83 8.83 5.76 -7.83
CA PRO A 83 10.14 6.34 -8.09
C PRO A 83 11.00 6.09 -6.84
N TYR A 84 12.30 5.76 -6.99
CA TYR A 84 13.17 5.45 -5.84
C TYR A 84 12.91 6.45 -4.71
N MET A 85 12.16 6.02 -3.70
CA MET A 85 11.79 6.86 -2.58
C MET A 85 12.84 6.62 -1.50
N GLU A 86 13.26 7.70 -0.86
CA GLU A 86 14.03 7.59 0.38
C GLU A 86 13.30 6.69 1.39
N ARG A 87 14.02 6.22 2.41
CA ARG A 87 13.39 5.42 3.46
C ARG A 87 12.21 6.21 4.06
N PRO A 88 11.03 5.58 4.20
CA PRO A 88 9.88 6.26 4.77
C PRO A 88 10.16 6.74 6.19
N LYS A 89 9.52 7.85 6.59
CA LYS A 89 9.73 8.49 7.89
C LYS A 89 8.94 7.84 9.01
N LEU A 90 7.89 7.09 8.65
CA LEU A 90 7.10 6.27 9.56
C LEU A 90 7.20 4.80 9.16
N GLU A 91 7.19 3.96 10.18
CA GLU A 91 7.20 2.50 10.11
C GLU A 91 5.88 1.97 10.68
N GLY A 92 5.33 0.94 10.04
CA GLY A 92 4.09 0.32 10.47
C GLY A 92 3.50 -0.56 9.38
N PRO A 93 2.30 -1.11 9.60
CA PRO A 93 1.64 -1.97 8.63
C PRO A 93 0.94 -1.13 7.53
N PHE A 94 1.73 -0.30 6.85
CA PHE A 94 1.36 0.53 5.71
C PHE A 94 2.57 0.76 4.80
N HIS A 95 2.31 1.25 3.60
CA HIS A 95 3.32 1.46 2.58
C HIS A 95 3.34 2.91 2.12
N ALA A 96 4.52 3.52 2.06
CA ALA A 96 4.68 4.80 1.38
C ALA A 96 4.38 4.59 -0.12
N ILE A 97 3.46 5.38 -0.66
CA ILE A 97 3.07 5.34 -2.07
C ILE A 97 3.40 6.64 -2.82
N SER A 98 3.75 7.70 -2.09
CA SER A 98 4.18 8.97 -2.68
C SER A 98 4.99 9.79 -1.68
N LYS A 99 5.97 10.54 -2.21
CA LYS A 99 6.71 11.59 -1.54
C LYS A 99 6.66 12.83 -2.43
N THR A 100 6.24 13.96 -1.88
CA THR A 100 6.28 15.25 -2.58
C THR A 100 6.73 16.36 -1.64
N ASP A 101 7.31 17.41 -2.21
CA ASP A 101 7.53 18.66 -1.50
C ASP A 101 6.39 19.63 -1.84
N ARG A 102 5.71 20.15 -0.82
CA ARG A 102 4.61 21.12 -0.98
C ARG A 102 4.79 22.27 -0.01
N ASP A 103 4.89 23.49 -0.55
CA ASP A 103 5.06 24.72 0.24
C ASP A 103 6.25 24.67 1.22
N GLY A 104 7.36 24.03 0.80
CA GLY A 104 8.56 23.86 1.61
C GLY A 104 8.46 22.78 2.69
N LYS A 105 7.40 21.96 2.67
CA LYS A 105 7.20 20.83 3.57
C LYS A 105 7.29 19.51 2.83
N GLU A 106 7.95 18.54 3.46
CA GLU A 106 8.02 17.18 2.94
C GLU A 106 6.71 16.46 3.28
N VAL A 107 6.04 15.91 2.27
CA VAL A 107 4.75 15.23 2.39
C VAL A 107 4.88 13.78 1.93
N TRP A 108 4.58 12.86 2.84
CA TRP A 108 4.49 11.43 2.56
C TRP A 108 3.04 10.98 2.54
N VAL A 109 2.69 10.16 1.56
CA VAL A 109 1.41 9.48 1.50
C VAL A 109 1.64 8.00 1.70
N TYR A 110 0.95 7.42 2.67
CA TYR A 110 0.97 6.00 2.96
C TYR A 110 -0.39 5.36 2.71
N LEU A 111 -0.38 4.08 2.36
CA LEU A 111 -1.55 3.25 2.17
C LEU A 111 -1.49 2.04 3.12
N SER A 112 -2.52 1.90 3.94
CA SER A 112 -2.74 0.77 4.84
C SER A 112 -3.93 -0.06 4.35
N THR A 113 -3.79 -1.39 4.40
CA THR A 113 -4.88 -2.36 4.23
C THR A 113 -5.55 -2.75 5.55
N PHE A 114 -4.99 -2.30 6.68
CA PHE A 114 -5.58 -2.51 8.00
C PHE A 114 -6.77 -1.57 8.20
N GLN A 115 -7.78 -2.05 8.94
CA GLN A 115 -8.92 -1.23 9.36
C GLN A 115 -8.48 0.02 10.12
N PHE A 116 -9.23 1.11 9.98
CA PHE A 116 -8.91 2.43 10.54
C PHE A 116 -8.51 2.41 12.02
N ASP A 117 -9.29 1.71 12.84
CA ASP A 117 -9.00 1.64 14.28
C ASP A 117 -7.79 0.77 14.60
N ASP A 118 -7.57 -0.29 13.83
CA ASP A 118 -6.46 -1.22 14.06
C ASP A 118 -5.13 -0.60 13.67
N ILE A 119 -5.07 0.11 12.53
CA ILE A 119 -3.85 0.83 12.18
C ILE A 119 -3.50 1.90 13.21
N LYS A 120 -4.52 2.61 13.73
CA LYS A 120 -4.32 3.60 14.77
C LYS A 120 -3.87 2.98 16.10
N LYS A 121 -4.38 1.81 16.49
CA LYS A 121 -3.89 1.11 17.69
C LYS A 121 -2.42 0.74 17.53
N VAL A 122 -2.04 0.17 16.39
CA VAL A 122 -0.64 -0.22 16.12
C VAL A 122 0.26 1.02 16.14
N LEU A 123 -0.10 2.08 15.43
CA LEU A 123 0.68 3.31 15.40
C LEU A 123 0.74 4.01 16.76
N LYS A 124 -0.34 3.99 17.54
CA LYS A 124 -0.35 4.56 18.89
C LYS A 124 0.56 3.75 19.81
N PHE A 125 0.59 2.44 19.68
CA PHE A 125 1.53 1.59 20.41
C PHE A 125 2.98 1.95 20.05
N THR A 126 3.30 2.01 18.76
CA THR A 126 4.67 2.30 18.26
C THR A 126 5.14 3.72 18.58
N TYR A 127 4.27 4.73 18.48
CA TYR A 127 4.63 6.14 18.54
C TYR A 127 4.08 6.89 19.77
N SER A 128 3.49 6.21 20.75
CA SER A 128 2.83 6.83 21.92
C SER A 128 3.64 7.95 22.58
N GLN A 129 4.96 7.75 22.77
CA GLN A 129 5.84 8.73 23.42
C GLN A 129 6.16 9.94 22.55
N LYS A 130 6.03 9.79 21.23
CA LYS A 130 6.33 10.79 20.21
C LYS A 130 5.11 11.63 19.85
N ILE A 131 3.90 11.22 20.25
CA ILE A 131 2.68 12.00 19.99
C ILE A 131 2.56 13.11 21.04
N GLU A 132 2.40 14.35 20.56
CA GLU A 132 2.13 15.51 21.39
C GLU A 132 0.63 15.66 21.66
N SER A 133 -0.18 15.61 20.60
CA SER A 133 -1.62 15.78 20.71
C SER A 133 -2.39 15.12 19.57
N PHE A 134 -3.71 15.02 19.76
CA PHE A 134 -4.64 14.51 18.76
C PHE A 134 -5.73 15.55 18.50
N GLN A 135 -6.09 15.76 17.24
CA GLN A 135 -7.24 16.55 16.82
C GLN A 135 -8.19 15.65 16.00
N SER A 136 -9.49 15.94 16.09
CA SER A 136 -10.53 15.26 15.32
C SER A 136 -11.26 16.31 14.49
N VAL A 137 -11.27 16.17 13.17
CA VAL A 137 -12.05 17.01 12.25
C VAL A 137 -13.41 16.37 11.98
N GLU A 138 -13.54 15.02 11.98
CA GLU A 138 -14.82 14.33 11.74
C GLU A 138 -15.10 13.07 12.61
N LYS A 139 -14.10 12.29 13.06
CA LYS A 139 -14.27 11.18 14.04
C LYS A 139 -13.01 10.99 14.90
N GLN A 140 -13.15 10.36 16.08
CA GLN A 140 -12.12 10.28 17.15
C GLN A 140 -10.68 10.06 16.63
N HIS A 141 -9.86 11.12 16.66
CA HIS A 141 -8.42 11.25 16.37
C HIS A 141 -7.98 11.02 14.91
N ASP A 142 -8.37 11.91 13.99
CA ASP A 142 -8.02 11.86 12.55
C ASP A 142 -6.82 12.73 12.16
N VAL A 143 -6.26 13.50 13.10
CA VAL A 143 -4.98 14.20 12.95
C VAL A 143 -4.15 14.04 14.21
N TRP A 144 -2.92 13.57 14.06
CA TRP A 144 -1.95 13.42 15.15
C TRP A 144 -0.85 14.44 14.95
N ILE A 145 -0.52 15.16 16.01
CA ILE A 145 0.63 16.07 16.03
C ILE A 145 1.72 15.36 16.81
N PHE A 146 2.85 15.11 16.17
CA PHE A 146 4.02 14.56 16.84
C PHE A 146 4.87 15.68 17.43
N LYS A 147 5.63 15.33 18.46
CA LYS A 147 6.63 16.20 19.07
C LYS A 147 7.78 16.44 18.08
N GLU A 148 8.55 17.50 18.36
CA GLU A 148 9.80 17.80 17.68
C GLU A 148 9.60 17.98 16.16
N ASP A 149 10.51 17.45 15.35
CA ASP A 149 10.54 17.56 13.89
C ASP A 149 9.76 16.44 13.18
N MET A 150 8.98 15.64 13.92
CA MET A 150 8.20 14.54 13.35
C MET A 150 6.89 14.97 12.68
N GLY A 151 6.52 16.24 12.76
CA GLY A 151 5.42 16.83 12.00
C GLY A 151 4.03 16.31 12.39
N ARG A 152 3.12 16.27 11.41
CA ARG A 152 1.70 15.87 11.60
C ARG A 152 1.30 14.70 10.72
N LEU A 153 0.45 13.82 11.23
CA LEU A 153 -0.09 12.67 10.52
C LEU A 153 -1.61 12.73 10.47
N MET A 154 -2.16 12.74 9.26
CA MET A 154 -3.60 12.73 9.03
C MET A 154 -4.03 11.34 8.57
N PHE A 155 -5.19 10.89 9.03
CA PHE A 155 -5.77 9.61 8.65
C PHE A 155 -7.04 9.84 7.85
N SER A 156 -7.22 9.11 6.75
CA SER A 156 -8.43 9.16 5.94
C SER A 156 -8.86 7.74 5.58
N GLU A 157 -10.03 7.34 6.06
CA GLU A 157 -10.66 6.08 5.69
C GLU A 157 -11.23 6.20 4.26
N GLN A 158 -10.85 5.27 3.39
CA GLN A 158 -11.22 5.24 1.97
C GLN A 158 -11.76 3.83 1.64
N GLY A 159 -12.96 3.55 2.15
CA GLY A 159 -13.57 2.22 2.04
C GLY A 159 -12.80 1.18 2.85
N GLU A 160 -12.02 0.35 2.17
CA GLU A 160 -11.23 -0.74 2.79
C GLU A 160 -9.77 -0.37 3.04
N TYR A 161 -9.39 0.85 2.66
CA TYR A 161 -8.04 1.37 2.86
C TYR A 161 -8.04 2.52 3.83
N VAL A 162 -6.88 2.73 4.46
CA VAL A 162 -6.61 3.95 5.19
C VAL A 162 -5.44 4.65 4.50
N ILE A 163 -5.69 5.87 4.03
CA ILE A 163 -4.65 6.76 3.55
C ILE A 163 -4.12 7.53 4.75
N LEU A 164 -2.80 7.51 4.93
CA LEU A 164 -2.14 8.34 5.91
C LEU A 164 -1.33 9.42 5.18
N VAL A 165 -1.52 10.67 5.58
CA VAL A 165 -0.76 11.81 5.04
C VAL A 165 0.11 12.39 6.13
N HIS A 166 1.41 12.25 5.98
CA HIS A 166 2.41 12.71 6.94
C HIS A 166 3.11 13.94 6.38
N ILE A 167 3.08 15.03 7.13
CA ILE A 167 3.61 16.33 6.70
C ILE A 167 4.65 16.75 7.74
N LEU A 168 5.88 16.91 7.30
CA LEU A 168 7.03 17.39 8.08
C LEU A 168 7.17 18.91 7.95
#